data_AF-A0A976CM66-F1
#
_entry.id   AF-A0A976CM66-F1
#
_cell.length_a   1.000
_cell.length_b   1.000
_cell.length_c   1.000
_cell.angle_alpha   90.00
_cell.angle_beta   90.00
_cell.angle_gamma   90.00
#
_symmetry.space_group_name_H-M   'P 1'
#
loop_
_entity.id
_entity.type
_entity.pdbx_description
1 polymer ?
#
loop_
_entity_poly.entity_id
_entity_poly.type
_entity_poly.pdbx_seq_one_letter_code
_entity_poly.pdbx_strand_id
1 'polypeptide(L)'
;MWWSDWYECSFDSNGEIDTRQVENAPNDPGLYAIATKTSRGSYTVEYIGMSKKSMRKRLQAHFSGKETRGNRVIRELLNSKKDGRSVGFSMLNALYFCYVEVPKDEVKELESRFIRSMTPIANLQENSSMPKLPIDLEDANVEVELDDD
;
A
#
# COMPACT_ATOMS: atom_id res chain seq x y z
N MET A 1 9.60 7.39 18.99
CA MET A 1 8.79 6.90 17.84
C MET A 1 9.51 7.27 16.56
N TRP A 2 9.69 6.35 15.61
CA TRP A 2 10.35 6.60 14.32
C TRP A 2 9.39 7.09 13.23
N TRP A 3 8.10 6.75 13.33
CA TRP A 3 7.06 7.24 12.43
C TRP A 3 6.63 8.65 12.84
N SER A 4 6.25 9.45 11.85
CA SER A 4 5.57 10.73 12.06
C SER A 4 4.16 10.53 12.63
N ASP A 5 3.54 11.64 13.04
CA ASP A 5 2.13 11.66 13.39
C ASP A 5 1.23 11.25 12.21
N TRP A 6 -0.01 10.87 12.53
CA TRP A 6 -1.02 10.59 11.52
C TRP A 6 -1.60 11.88 10.97
N TYR A 7 -1.49 12.05 9.66
CA TYR A 7 -2.08 13.15 8.92
C TYR A 7 -3.42 12.73 8.31
N GLU A 8 -4.45 13.56 8.48
CA GLU A 8 -5.83 13.26 8.07
C GLU A 8 -6.19 13.90 6.72
N CYS A 9 -6.44 13.07 5.72
CA CYS A 9 -6.98 13.49 4.42
C CYS A 9 -8.50 13.22 4.41
N SER A 10 -9.29 14.21 4.80
CA SER A 10 -10.75 14.14 4.81
C SER A 10 -11.35 14.22 3.41
N PHE A 11 -12.52 13.63 3.21
CA PHE A 11 -13.30 13.80 1.98
C PHE A 11 -14.29 14.98 2.12
N ASP A 12 -14.47 15.73 1.04
CA ASP A 12 -15.45 16.81 0.97
C ASP A 12 -16.88 16.27 0.70
N SER A 13 -17.85 17.19 0.61
CA SER A 13 -19.25 16.84 0.30
C SER A 13 -19.47 16.26 -1.09
N ASN A 14 -18.48 16.39 -1.99
CA ASN A 14 -18.50 15.81 -3.34
C ASN A 14 -17.80 14.44 -3.39
N GLY A 15 -17.29 13.95 -2.25
CA GLY A 15 -16.52 12.71 -2.16
C GLY A 15 -15.13 12.82 -2.78
N GLU A 16 -14.60 14.03 -2.91
CA GLU A 16 -13.21 14.30 -3.30
C GLU A 16 -12.33 14.38 -2.05
N ILE A 17 -11.16 13.74 -2.10
CA ILE A 17 -10.24 13.70 -0.95
C ILE A 17 -9.37 14.96 -0.90
N ASP A 18 -9.31 15.60 0.26
CA ASP A 18 -8.41 16.72 0.53
C ASP A 18 -6.97 16.20 0.68
N THR A 19 -6.14 16.52 -0.31
CA THR A 19 -4.74 16.07 -0.36
C THR A 19 -3.75 17.10 0.19
N ARG A 20 -4.21 18.23 0.74
CA ARG A 20 -3.32 19.27 1.31
C ARG A 20 -2.39 18.71 2.37
N GLN A 21 -2.87 17.78 3.20
CA GLN A 21 -2.04 17.16 4.22
C GLN A 21 -0.84 16.41 3.66
N VAL A 22 -0.91 15.89 2.42
CA VAL A 22 0.20 15.18 1.77
C VAL A 22 1.43 16.07 1.60
N GLU A 23 1.27 17.40 1.59
CA GLU A 23 2.38 18.35 1.54
C GLU A 23 3.30 18.28 2.77
N ASN A 24 2.80 17.76 3.90
CA ASN A 24 3.62 17.52 5.09
C ASN A 24 4.60 16.35 4.93
N ALA A 25 4.34 15.41 4.01
CA ALA A 25 5.30 14.34 3.72
C ALA A 25 6.56 14.93 3.04
N PRO A 26 7.77 14.49 3.38
CA PRO A 26 8.98 15.03 2.77
C PRO A 26 9.15 14.57 1.31
N ASN A 27 9.99 15.31 0.58
CA ASN A 27 10.35 15.00 -0.80
C ASN A 27 11.52 14.02 -0.90
N ASP A 28 11.68 13.18 0.13
CA ASP A 28 12.82 12.31 0.33
C ASP A 28 12.44 10.83 0.25
N PRO A 29 13.43 9.93 0.14
CA PRO A 29 13.22 8.50 0.27
C PRO A 29 12.68 8.11 1.65
N GLY A 30 11.88 7.04 1.69
CA GLY A 30 11.35 6.51 2.94
C GLY A 30 10.14 5.61 2.75
N LEU A 31 9.47 5.34 3.86
CA LEU A 31 8.27 4.53 3.95
C LEU A 31 7.07 5.38 4.33
N TYR A 32 5.90 5.02 3.82
CA TYR A 32 4.63 5.60 4.23
C TYR A 32 3.61 4.49 4.47
N ALA A 33 2.72 4.74 5.43
CA ALA A 33 1.58 3.90 5.71
C ALA A 33 0.30 4.70 5.40
N ILE A 34 -0.70 4.03 4.84
CA ILE A 34 -2.05 4.57 4.62
C ILE A 34 -3.00 3.75 5.49
N ALA A 35 -3.89 4.44 6.21
CA ALA A 35 -4.77 3.84 7.19
C ALA A 35 -6.20 4.39 7.11
N THR A 36 -7.14 3.62 7.65
CA THR A 36 -8.46 4.08 8.07
C THR A 36 -8.51 4.24 9.59
N LYS A 37 -9.49 4.98 10.09
CA LYS A 37 -9.72 5.15 11.54
C LYS A 37 -11.10 4.64 11.91
N THR A 38 -11.14 3.78 12.90
CA THR A 38 -12.36 3.19 13.46
C THR A 38 -13.11 4.20 14.35
N SER A 39 -14.38 3.91 14.69
CA SER A 39 -15.18 4.69 15.68
C SER A 39 -14.43 4.97 16.97
N ARG A 40 -13.65 3.98 17.39
CA ARG A 40 -12.99 3.93 18.69
C ARG A 40 -11.69 4.72 18.71
N GLY A 41 -11.32 5.35 17.59
CA GLY A 41 -10.11 6.14 17.46
C GLY A 41 -8.86 5.34 17.08
N SER A 42 -8.96 4.01 16.94
CA SER A 42 -7.83 3.17 16.51
C SER A 42 -7.63 3.24 14.99
N TYR A 43 -6.37 3.23 14.57
CA TYR A 43 -5.95 3.17 13.16
C TYR A 43 -5.83 1.73 12.68
N THR A 44 -6.38 1.46 11.49
CA THR A 44 -6.18 0.21 10.75
C THR A 44 -5.30 0.51 9.56
N VAL A 45 -4.09 -0.06 9.52
CA VAL A 45 -3.16 0.14 8.41
C VAL A 45 -3.63 -0.68 7.21
N GLU A 46 -4.04 0.01 6.16
CA GLU A 46 -4.52 -0.59 4.92
C GLU A 46 -3.36 -0.93 4.00
N TYR A 47 -2.36 -0.06 3.92
CA TYR A 47 -1.25 -0.19 2.98
C TYR A 47 0.04 0.36 3.56
N ILE A 48 1.16 -0.31 3.31
CA ILE A 48 2.51 0.22 3.49
C ILE A 48 3.20 0.25 2.14
N GLY A 49 3.83 1.37 1.81
CA GLY A 49 4.62 1.50 0.59
C GLY A 49 5.92 2.24 0.81
N MET A 50 6.86 2.01 -0.09
CA MET A 50 8.12 2.75 -0.14
C MET A 50 8.19 3.79 -1.27
N SER A 51 9.14 4.71 -1.12
CA SER A 51 9.69 5.52 -2.21
C SER A 51 11.20 5.65 -2.10
N LYS A 52 11.91 5.43 -3.21
CA LYS A 52 13.36 5.67 -3.33
C LYS A 52 13.71 7.10 -3.74
N LYS A 53 12.71 7.94 -3.98
CA LYS A 53 12.88 9.30 -4.52
C LYS A 53 12.13 10.35 -3.71
N SER A 54 10.82 10.19 -3.58
CA SER A 54 9.95 11.14 -2.87
C SER A 54 8.70 10.41 -2.40
N MET A 55 8.50 10.34 -1.07
CA MET A 55 7.27 9.80 -0.48
C MET A 55 6.07 10.68 -0.84
N ARG A 56 6.22 12.00 -0.78
CA ARG A 56 5.17 12.97 -1.16
C ARG A 56 4.59 12.67 -2.55
N LYS A 57 5.42 12.53 -3.58
CA LYS A 57 4.94 12.25 -4.94
C LYS A 57 4.21 10.91 -5.04
N ARG A 58 4.63 9.90 -4.27
CA ARG A 58 3.97 8.58 -4.24
C ARG A 58 2.64 8.63 -3.51
N LEU A 59 2.57 9.31 -2.36
CA LEU A 59 1.33 9.58 -1.65
C LEU A 59 0.35 10.38 -2.53
N GLN A 60 0.80 11.46 -3.16
CA GLN A 60 -0.02 12.23 -4.11
C GLN A 60 -0.58 11.34 -5.22
N ALA A 61 0.23 10.42 -5.76
CA ALA A 61 -0.23 9.49 -6.78
C ALA A 61 -1.38 8.60 -6.27
N HIS A 62 -1.23 8.00 -5.08
CA HIS A 62 -2.28 7.18 -4.46
C HIS A 62 -3.57 7.96 -4.21
N PHE A 63 -3.46 9.16 -3.62
CA PHE A 63 -4.62 9.96 -3.21
C PHE A 63 -5.27 10.72 -4.37
N SER A 64 -4.59 10.88 -5.51
CA SER A 64 -5.16 11.56 -6.69
C SER A 64 -6.27 10.78 -7.40
N GLY A 65 -6.48 9.50 -7.07
CA GLY A 65 -7.52 8.66 -7.67
C GLY A 65 -7.37 8.38 -9.18
N LYS A 66 -6.34 8.92 -9.84
CA LYS A 66 -6.14 8.76 -11.28
C LYS A 66 -5.86 7.28 -11.61
N GLU A 67 -6.67 6.70 -12.48
CA GLU A 67 -6.74 5.25 -12.76
C GLU A 67 -5.40 4.58 -13.13
N THR A 68 -4.42 5.34 -13.61
CA THR A 68 -3.13 4.84 -14.06
C THR A 68 -2.02 4.93 -13.00
N ARG A 69 -2.28 5.51 -11.83
CA ARG A 69 -1.24 5.79 -10.82
C ARG A 69 -1.74 5.45 -9.40
N GLY A 70 -1.01 4.58 -8.71
CA GLY A 70 -1.28 4.20 -7.31
C GLY A 70 -1.63 2.71 -7.13
N ASN A 71 -1.77 2.29 -5.87
CA ASN A 71 -2.17 0.93 -5.52
C ASN A 71 -3.66 0.74 -5.84
N ARG A 72 -4.03 -0.38 -6.47
CA ARG A 72 -5.41 -0.70 -6.86
C ARG A 72 -6.37 -0.73 -5.66
N VAL A 73 -5.98 -1.36 -4.56
CA VAL A 73 -6.82 -1.48 -3.35
C VAL A 73 -7.05 -0.11 -2.72
N ILE A 74 -6.04 0.75 -2.70
CA ILE A 74 -6.22 2.13 -2.21
C ILE A 74 -7.19 2.91 -3.10
N ARG A 75 -7.17 2.70 -4.42
CA ARG A 75 -8.16 3.29 -5.33
C ARG A 75 -9.57 2.76 -5.08
N GLU A 76 -9.72 1.45 -4.89
CA GLU A 76 -11.01 0.85 -4.53
C GLU A 76 -11.53 1.40 -3.19
N LEU A 77 -10.63 1.61 -2.22
CA LEU A 77 -10.95 2.23 -0.94
C LEU A 77 -11.40 3.70 -1.10
N LEU A 78 -10.69 4.49 -1.91
CA LEU A 78 -11.08 5.87 -2.25
C LEU A 78 -12.48 5.90 -2.89
N ASN A 79 -12.74 5.03 -3.87
CA ASN A 79 -14.03 4.94 -4.54
C ASN A 79 -15.16 4.50 -3.59
N SER A 80 -14.90 3.54 -2.70
CA SER A 80 -15.89 3.08 -1.72
C SER A 80 -16.31 4.19 -0.74
N LYS A 81 -15.37 5.05 -0.36
CA LYS A 81 -15.63 6.21 0.51
C LYS A 81 -16.34 7.34 -0.24
N LYS A 82 -16.02 7.54 -1.52
CA LYS A 82 -16.71 8.51 -2.40
C LYS A 82 -18.19 8.18 -2.60
N ASP A 83 -18.52 6.91 -2.85
CA ASP A 83 -19.88 6.49 -3.16
C ASP A 83 -20.84 6.52 -1.96
N GLY A 84 -20.34 6.77 -0.74
CA GLY A 84 -21.17 6.85 0.48
C GLY A 84 -21.93 5.56 0.82
N ARG A 85 -21.69 4.45 0.11
CA ARG A 85 -22.40 3.17 0.31
C ARG A 85 -21.85 2.36 1.49
N SER A 86 -20.75 2.79 2.10
CA SER A 86 -20.16 2.17 3.29
C SER A 86 -20.64 2.79 4.61
N VAL A 87 -21.77 3.50 4.61
CA VAL A 87 -22.42 4.05 5.83
C VAL A 87 -23.13 2.92 6.58
N GLY A 88 -22.32 2.01 7.12
CA GLY A 88 -22.73 0.94 8.01
C GLY A 88 -21.51 0.56 8.82
N PHE A 89 -21.40 1.09 10.03
CA PHE A 89 -20.26 0.95 10.95
C PHE A 89 -19.04 1.83 10.65
N SER A 90 -19.22 3.15 10.84
CA SER A 90 -18.26 3.95 11.60
C SER A 90 -16.78 3.90 11.19
N MET A 91 -16.49 4.09 9.91
CA MET A 91 -15.18 4.60 9.49
C MET A 91 -15.34 6.08 9.17
N LEU A 92 -14.56 6.93 9.83
CA LEU A 92 -14.53 8.37 9.50
C LEU A 92 -14.30 8.52 7.99
N ASN A 93 -14.96 9.52 7.37
CA ASN A 93 -14.84 9.80 5.95
C ASN A 93 -13.51 10.51 5.64
N ALA A 94 -12.41 9.81 5.95
CA ALA A 94 -11.04 10.25 5.77
C ALA A 94 -10.15 9.02 5.51
N LEU A 95 -9.03 9.27 4.85
CA LEU A 95 -7.85 8.40 4.91
C LEU A 95 -6.78 9.09 5.71
N TYR A 96 -5.94 8.30 6.35
CA TYR A 96 -4.83 8.80 7.16
C TYR A 96 -3.53 8.29 6.56
N PHE A 97 -2.46 9.08 6.72
CA PHE A 97 -1.13 8.58 6.42
C PHE A 97 -0.12 9.00 7.48
N CYS A 98 0.93 8.20 7.63
CA CYS A 98 2.14 8.58 8.35
C CYS A 98 3.35 8.12 7.53
N TYR A 99 4.54 8.59 7.90
CA TYR A 99 5.76 8.29 7.17
C TYR A 99 6.96 8.16 8.09
N VAL A 100 8.02 7.55 7.57
CA VAL A 100 9.36 7.52 8.18
C VAL A 100 10.39 7.72 7.08
N GLU A 101 11.30 8.66 7.30
CA GLU A 101 12.44 8.89 6.41
C GLU A 101 13.46 7.77 6.60
N VAL A 102 13.90 7.18 5.49
CA VAL A 102 14.83 6.05 5.50
C VAL A 102 15.82 6.24 4.35
N PRO A 103 17.12 5.95 4.54
CA PRO A 103 18.06 5.91 3.44
C PRO A 103 17.57 5.05 2.27
N LYS A 104 17.83 5.51 1.04
CA LYS A 104 17.37 4.86 -0.19
C LYS A 104 17.78 3.39 -0.30
N ASP A 105 18.92 3.02 0.27
CA ASP A 105 19.48 1.67 0.18
C ASP A 105 18.84 0.70 1.19
N GLU A 106 18.28 1.22 2.28
CA GLU A 106 17.63 0.43 3.35
C GLU A 106 16.11 0.32 3.17
N VAL A 107 15.51 1.24 2.41
CA VAL A 107 14.05 1.39 2.34
C VAL A 107 13.30 0.12 1.92
N LYS A 108 13.85 -0.69 1.02
CA LYS A 108 13.20 -1.93 0.56
C LYS A 108 13.18 -3.00 1.64
N GLU A 109 14.28 -3.12 2.38
CA GLU A 109 14.38 -4.11 3.45
C GLU A 109 13.46 -3.75 4.61
N LEU A 110 13.45 -2.47 5.01
CA LEU A 110 12.56 -2.00 6.07
C LEU A 110 11.08 -2.09 5.67
N GLU A 111 10.70 -1.75 4.43
CA GLU A 111 9.34 -1.95 3.93
C GLU A 111 8.87 -3.38 4.15
N SER A 112 9.70 -4.35 3.75
CA SER A 112 9.39 -5.78 3.87
C SER A 112 9.19 -6.20 5.33
N ARG A 113 10.02 -5.69 6.26
CA ARG A 113 9.88 -5.94 7.70
C ARG A 113 8.57 -5.36 8.25
N PHE A 114 8.23 -4.12 7.88
CA PHE A 114 7.00 -3.48 8.34
C PHE A 114 5.74 -4.18 7.81
N ILE A 115 5.71 -4.56 6.52
CA ILE A 115 4.60 -5.32 5.94
C ILE A 115 4.40 -6.65 6.68
N ARG A 116 5.47 -7.39 6.97
CA ARG A 116 5.39 -8.65 7.72
C ARG A 116 4.89 -8.46 9.16
N SER A 117 5.24 -7.34 9.80
CA SER A 117 4.85 -7.06 11.19
C SER A 117 3.42 -6.56 11.35
N MET A 118 2.92 -5.78 10.39
CA MET A 118 1.60 -5.12 10.47
C MET A 118 0.54 -5.79 9.62
N THR A 119 0.94 -6.68 8.70
CA THR A 119 0.05 -7.41 7.78
C THR A 119 -1.03 -6.53 7.12
N PRO A 120 -0.65 -5.41 6.47
CA PRO A 120 -1.61 -4.51 5.85
C PRO A 120 -2.40 -5.21 4.74
N ILE A 121 -3.70 -4.92 4.69
CA ILE A 121 -4.70 -5.62 3.85
C ILE A 121 -4.38 -5.46 2.35
N ALA A 122 -3.92 -4.28 1.93
CA ALA A 122 -3.69 -3.91 0.53
C ALA A 122 -2.30 -4.28 0.00
N ASN A 123 -1.41 -4.80 0.84
CA ASN A 123 -0.14 -5.35 0.38
C ASN A 123 -0.37 -6.82 0.01
N LEU A 124 0.05 -7.20 -1.19
CA LEU A 124 0.11 -8.61 -1.59
C LEU A 124 0.95 -9.36 -0.54
N GLN A 125 0.29 -10.19 0.24
CA GLN A 125 0.97 -11.15 1.09
C GLN A 125 1.48 -12.22 0.12
N GLU A 126 2.78 -12.24 -0.17
CA GLU A 126 3.36 -13.42 -0.80
C GLU A 126 3.06 -14.58 0.15
N ASN A 127 2.18 -15.50 -0.27
CA ASN A 127 1.98 -16.76 0.41
C ASN A 127 3.37 -17.40 0.58
N SER A 128 3.91 -17.34 1.79
CA SER A 128 5.18 -17.95 2.18
C SER A 128 5.14 -19.48 2.15
N SER A 129 4.13 -20.06 1.51
CA SER A 129 3.83 -21.48 1.40
C SER A 129 4.02 -22.06 -0.01
N MET A 130 4.49 -21.29 -0.99
CA MET A 130 5.03 -21.88 -2.22
C MET A 130 6.55 -21.68 -2.30
N PRO A 131 7.36 -22.75 -2.12
CA PRO A 131 8.77 -22.65 -2.46
C PRO A 131 8.87 -22.30 -3.95
N LYS A 132 9.64 -21.26 -4.28
CA LYS A 132 10.04 -21.02 -5.67
C LYS A 132 10.77 -22.28 -6.13
N LEU A 133 10.19 -23.00 -7.08
CA LEU A 133 10.92 -24.06 -7.76
C LEU A 133 12.18 -23.42 -8.38
N PRO A 134 13.35 -24.07 -8.26
CA PRO A 134 14.55 -23.63 -8.97
C PRO A 134 14.22 -23.47 -10.46
N ILE A 135 14.70 -22.37 -11.04
CA ILE A 135 14.49 -22.00 -12.46
C ILE A 135 14.97 -23.12 -13.42
N ASP A 136 15.83 -24.03 -12.95
CA ASP A 136 16.42 -25.11 -13.73
C ASP A 136 15.47 -26.27 -14.11
N LEU A 137 14.19 -26.23 -13.70
CA LEU A 137 13.20 -27.29 -14.00
C LEU A 137 12.20 -26.92 -15.10
N GLU A 138 12.19 -25.68 -15.60
CA GLU A 138 11.25 -25.27 -16.66
C GLU A 138 11.73 -25.66 -18.08
N ASP A 139 13.01 -26.00 -18.25
CA ASP A 139 13.62 -26.32 -19.55
C ASP A 139 13.94 -27.81 -19.76
N ALA A 140 13.44 -28.71 -18.91
CA ALA A 140 13.53 -30.15 -19.17
C ALA A 140 12.49 -30.56 -20.23
N ASN A 141 12.77 -30.25 -21.50
CA ASN A 141 12.16 -30.90 -22.65
C ASN A 141 12.47 -32.41 -22.55
N VAL A 142 11.54 -33.17 -21.97
CA VAL A 142 11.56 -34.63 -22.04
C VAL A 142 11.13 -35.00 -23.45
N GLU A 143 12.08 -35.11 -24.37
CA GLU A 143 11.88 -35.87 -25.60
C GLU A 143 11.73 -37.34 -25.20
N VAL A 144 10.50 -37.84 -25.22
CA VAL A 144 10.23 -39.26 -25.05
C VAL A 144 10.42 -39.90 -26.42
N GLU A 145 11.58 -40.51 -26.66
CA GLU A 145 11.71 -41.49 -27.75
C GLU A 145 10.87 -42.71 -27.37
N LEU A 146 9.80 -42.95 -28.14
CA LEU A 146 9.01 -44.17 -28.07
C LEU A 146 9.70 -45.19 -28.98
N ASP A 147 10.43 -46.14 -28.38
CA ASP A 147 10.82 -47.37 -29.06
C ASP A 147 9.60 -48.27 -29.16
N ASP A 148 9.11 -48.47 -30.39
CA ASP A 148 8.12 -49.47 -30.75
C ASP A 148 8.84 -50.83 -30.96
N ASP A 149 8.72 -51.73 -29.98
CA ASP A 149 8.98 -53.19 -30.12
C ASP A 149 7.69 -54.00 -29.91
#